data_AF-A0AAW3X2W6-F1
#
_entry.id   AF-A0AAW3X2W6-F1
#
_cell.length_a   1.000
_cell.length_b   1.000
_cell.length_c   1.000
_cell.angle_alpha   90.00
_cell.angle_beta   90.00
_cell.angle_gamma   90.00
#
_symmetry.space_group_name_H-M   'P 1'
#
loop_
_entity.id
_entity.type
_entity.pdbx_description
1 polymer ?
#
loop_
_entity_poly.entity_id
_entity_poly.type
_entity_poly.pdbx_seq_one_letter_code
_entity_poly.pdbx_strand_id
1 'polypeptide(L)'
;MTDGTALREIAAEILTEILEKGQYTHLALFQALSKYQYLEKSDRSFLKRIVDGTVEYKIQIDYIINAYSKTKVHKMKPFIRTLLRMSVYQIYYMDRVPDSAACNEAVRLAKKRGFSGLSGFVNGVLRSVARGKGKLTFPDDSVRYSMPDWILSLWKENYGAEMTHRMAQAGLEKRPFMVRFAESRAGKEEILASLSAQGVTAEETAAGSGVYRLTGVDYPESLDAFREGLIRIQDLSSSLAGDAAGIKEGDFVLDVCGAPGGKGLHAADLLHGTGQVEIRDVSDYKVSLIKENIARSGCTNVSACVWNACEFDASMEQKADVVIADLPCSGLGIIGRKPDIKYNASMDGIRDLAALQRQMLSVVWQYVKPGGVLVYSTCTVNRLENDENRARFLNEYPFEPVDISGRLGIDFQDDSLKEGYIQFYPGVHPCDGFFISVMKRKG
;
A
#
# COMPACT_ATOMS: atom_id res chain seq x y z
N MET A 1 27.61 -12.74 8.80
CA MET A 1 26.96 -11.59 9.47
C MET A 1 27.58 -10.32 8.92
N THR A 2 26.78 -9.46 8.31
CA THR A 2 27.24 -8.15 7.82
C THR A 2 27.55 -7.25 9.02
N ASP A 3 28.61 -6.44 8.94
CA ASP A 3 28.91 -5.43 9.95
C ASP A 3 27.69 -4.52 10.17
N GLY A 4 27.23 -4.41 11.43
CA GLY A 4 26.08 -3.59 11.80
C GLY A 4 26.26 -2.10 11.48
N THR A 5 27.50 -1.64 11.29
CA THR A 5 27.83 -0.30 10.78
C THR A 5 27.46 -0.17 9.31
N ALA A 6 27.77 -1.18 8.49
CA ALA A 6 27.52 -1.18 7.05
C ALA A 6 26.01 -1.18 6.73
N LEU A 7 25.20 -1.94 7.49
CA LEU A 7 23.75 -1.93 7.30
C LEU A 7 23.11 -0.57 7.61
N ARG A 8 23.58 0.10 8.67
CA ARG A 8 23.11 1.45 9.02
C ARG A 8 23.57 2.49 8.03
N GLU A 9 24.72 2.30 7.40
CA GLU A 9 25.16 3.15 6.30
C GLU A 9 24.22 3.04 5.09
N ILE A 10 23.90 1.81 4.68
CA ILE A 10 22.94 1.56 3.59
C ILE A 10 21.58 2.18 3.94
N ALA A 11 21.10 2.02 5.17
CA ALA A 11 19.86 2.63 5.62
C ALA A 11 19.89 4.17 5.53
N ALA A 12 21.01 4.79 5.93
CA ALA A 12 21.18 6.23 5.87
C ALA A 12 21.21 6.76 4.42
N GLU A 13 21.79 6.01 3.48
CA GLU A 13 21.76 6.34 2.05
C GLU A 13 20.33 6.30 1.50
N ILE A 14 19.61 5.20 1.73
CA ILE A 14 18.21 5.04 1.30
C ILE A 14 17.36 6.17 1.86
N LEU A 15 17.47 6.44 3.16
CA LEU A 15 16.71 7.52 3.81
C LEU A 15 17.10 8.91 3.31
N THR A 16 18.32 9.10 2.81
CA THR A 16 18.71 10.36 2.18
C THR A 16 18.02 10.53 0.83
N GLU A 17 17.95 9.48 0.01
CA GLU A 17 17.17 9.53 -1.25
C GLU A 17 15.69 9.83 -1.00
N ILE A 18 15.11 9.23 0.04
CA ILE A 18 13.69 9.43 0.39
C ILE A 18 13.45 10.82 0.98
N LEU A 19 14.11 11.14 2.10
CA LEU A 19 13.77 12.30 2.93
C LEU A 19 14.37 13.61 2.43
N GLU A 20 15.42 13.55 1.61
CA GLU A 20 16.16 14.72 1.16
C GLU A 20 16.07 14.94 -0.35
N LYS A 21 15.83 13.88 -1.14
CA LYS A 21 15.70 13.97 -2.61
C LYS A 21 14.30 13.63 -3.15
N GLY A 22 13.37 13.24 -2.27
CA GLY A 22 11.96 13.02 -2.64
C GLY A 22 11.69 11.73 -3.41
N GLN A 23 12.59 10.74 -3.36
CA GLN A 23 12.33 9.44 -3.97
C GLN A 23 11.28 8.66 -3.16
N TYR A 24 10.40 7.94 -3.85
CA TYR A 24 9.44 7.05 -3.17
C TYR A 24 10.15 5.92 -2.42
N THR A 25 9.64 5.59 -1.22
CA THR A 25 10.25 4.63 -0.31
C THR A 25 10.41 3.25 -0.95
N HIS A 26 9.36 2.78 -1.62
CA HIS A 26 9.37 1.47 -2.27
C HIS A 26 10.40 1.36 -3.41
N LEU A 27 10.60 2.44 -4.19
CA LEU A 27 11.62 2.46 -5.26
C LEU A 27 13.03 2.49 -4.69
N ALA A 28 13.27 3.32 -3.66
CA ALA A 28 14.58 3.43 -3.03
C ALA A 28 14.98 2.12 -2.33
N LEU A 29 14.04 1.47 -1.63
CA LEU A 29 14.24 0.15 -1.05
C LEU A 29 14.48 -0.93 -2.11
N PHE A 30 13.68 -0.97 -3.18
CA PHE A 30 13.84 -1.93 -4.25
C PHE A 30 15.22 -1.81 -4.91
N GLN A 31 15.64 -0.60 -5.28
CA GLN A 31 16.96 -0.36 -5.88
C GLN A 31 18.10 -0.79 -4.96
N ALA A 32 18.01 -0.48 -3.67
CA ALA A 32 19.03 -0.89 -2.70
C ALA A 32 19.04 -2.41 -2.50
N LEU A 33 17.89 -3.04 -2.27
CA LEU A 33 17.81 -4.49 -2.05
C LEU A 33 18.23 -5.29 -3.28
N SER A 34 17.95 -4.79 -4.49
CA SER A 34 18.45 -5.36 -5.74
C SER A 34 19.96 -5.23 -5.90
N LYS A 35 20.56 -4.15 -5.39
CA LYS A 35 22.03 -3.97 -5.38
C LYS A 35 22.71 -4.85 -4.33
N TYR A 36 22.06 -5.07 -3.19
CA TYR A 36 22.61 -5.77 -2.03
C TYR A 36 21.98 -7.17 -1.85
N GLN A 37 21.83 -7.93 -2.94
CA GLN A 37 21.22 -9.26 -2.91
C GLN A 37 21.97 -10.30 -2.06
N TYR A 38 23.24 -10.05 -1.71
CA TYR A 38 24.01 -10.93 -0.84
C TYR A 38 23.65 -10.79 0.66
N LEU A 39 22.80 -9.82 1.03
CA LEU A 39 22.39 -9.65 2.43
C LEU A 39 21.53 -10.80 2.92
N GLU A 40 21.86 -11.29 4.12
CA GLU A 40 21.12 -12.31 4.85
C GLU A 40 19.71 -11.85 5.23
N LYS A 41 18.82 -12.80 5.56
CA LYS A 41 17.42 -12.57 5.95
C LYS A 41 17.26 -11.53 7.06
N SER A 42 18.03 -11.68 8.13
CA SER A 42 18.01 -10.78 9.28
C SER A 42 18.41 -9.35 8.91
N ASP A 43 19.36 -9.23 7.98
CA ASP A 43 19.97 -7.95 7.60
C ASP A 43 19.02 -7.14 6.71
N ARG A 44 18.33 -7.81 5.77
CA ARG A 44 17.28 -7.18 4.95
C ARG A 44 16.08 -6.74 5.78
N SER A 45 15.62 -7.59 6.70
CA SER A 45 14.50 -7.27 7.60
C SER A 45 14.84 -6.08 8.50
N PHE A 46 16.07 -6.05 9.04
CA PHE A 46 16.58 -4.93 9.82
C PHE A 46 16.65 -3.63 9.01
N LEU A 47 17.19 -3.68 7.79
CA LEU A 47 17.29 -2.53 6.88
C LEU A 47 15.90 -1.95 6.56
N LYS A 48 14.97 -2.80 6.12
CA LYS A 48 13.60 -2.41 5.80
C LYS A 48 12.92 -1.78 7.03
N ARG A 49 13.05 -2.40 8.21
CA ARG A 49 12.43 -1.89 9.44
C ARG A 49 12.97 -0.53 9.85
N ILE A 50 14.26 -0.25 9.66
CA ILE A 50 14.83 1.09 9.91
C ILE A 50 14.28 2.10 8.93
N VAL A 51 14.32 1.80 7.63
CA VAL A 51 13.91 2.74 6.59
C VAL A 51 12.43 3.07 6.72
N ASP A 52 11.55 2.06 6.68
CA ASP A 52 10.10 2.26 6.73
C ASP A 52 9.69 2.97 8.02
N GLY A 53 10.23 2.52 9.16
CA GLY A 53 9.88 3.10 10.45
C GLY A 53 10.39 4.52 10.66
N THR A 54 11.54 4.87 10.09
CA THR A 54 12.03 6.26 10.15
C THR A 54 11.13 7.20 9.35
N VAL A 55 10.60 6.74 8.21
CA VAL A 55 9.61 7.49 7.42
C VAL A 55 8.27 7.54 8.18
N GLU A 56 7.76 6.39 8.62
CA GLU A 56 6.51 6.22 9.37
C GLU A 56 6.39 7.19 10.55
N TYR A 57 7.44 7.26 11.38
CA TYR A 57 7.48 8.08 12.59
C TYR A 57 8.15 9.45 12.42
N LYS A 58 8.42 9.91 11.19
CA LYS A 58 9.21 11.12 10.92
C LYS A 58 8.75 12.36 11.71
N ILE A 59 7.46 12.67 11.78
CA ILE A 59 6.95 13.84 12.51
C ILE A 59 7.21 13.68 14.01
N GLN A 60 6.91 12.51 14.56
CA GLN A 60 7.14 12.20 15.97
C GLN A 60 8.62 12.25 16.33
N ILE A 61 9.48 11.68 15.48
CA ILE A 61 10.94 11.70 15.60
C ILE A 61 11.47 13.13 15.54
N ASP A 62 10.98 13.95 14.60
CA ASP A 62 11.39 15.36 14.49
C ASP A 62 11.05 16.13 15.77
N TYR A 63 9.87 15.89 16.36
CA TYR A 63 9.49 16.44 17.67
C TYR A 63 10.43 15.97 18.78
N ILE A 64 10.70 14.66 18.87
CA ILE A 64 11.61 14.08 19.88
C ILE A 64 13.01 14.72 19.78
N ILE A 65 13.57 14.82 18.58
CA ILE A 65 14.89 15.45 18.38
C ILE A 65 14.85 16.93 18.82
N ASN A 66 13.81 17.66 18.46
CA ASN A 66 13.65 19.09 18.79
C ASN A 66 13.50 19.36 20.29
N ALA A 67 13.06 18.37 21.08
CA ALA A 67 12.97 18.45 22.54
C ALA A 67 14.35 18.31 23.22
N TYR A 68 15.28 17.58 22.61
CA TYR A 68 16.61 17.30 23.18
C TYR A 68 17.77 18.00 22.45
N SER A 69 17.50 18.79 21.40
CA SER A 69 18.50 19.51 20.62
C SER A 69 18.26 21.02 20.64
N LYS A 70 19.33 21.78 20.88
CA LYS A 70 19.32 23.25 20.71
C LYS A 70 19.16 23.66 19.25
N THR A 71 19.76 22.90 18.33
CA THR A 71 19.59 23.11 16.88
C THR A 71 18.33 22.40 16.43
N LYS A 72 17.37 23.12 15.86
CA LYS A 72 16.14 22.52 15.34
C LYS A 72 16.41 21.66 14.11
N VAL A 73 15.66 20.57 13.95
CA VAL A 73 15.83 19.57 12.88
C VAL A 73 15.94 20.20 11.49
N HIS A 74 15.07 21.15 11.15
CA HIS A 74 15.09 21.80 9.84
C HIS A 74 16.38 22.62 9.56
N LYS A 75 17.12 23.03 10.61
CA LYS A 75 18.39 23.77 10.50
C LYS A 75 19.62 22.86 10.46
N MET A 76 19.45 21.56 10.66
CA MET A 76 20.56 20.60 10.63
C MET A 76 20.97 20.31 9.19
N LYS A 77 22.24 19.96 8.97
CA LYS A 77 22.71 19.47 7.66
C LYS A 77 21.92 18.21 7.27
N PRO A 78 21.52 18.05 5.98
CA PRO A 78 20.66 16.95 5.51
C PRO A 78 21.06 15.57 6.04
N PHE A 79 22.33 15.19 5.86
CA PHE A 79 22.83 13.90 6.33
C PHE A 79 22.75 13.74 7.87
N ILE A 80 23.09 14.77 8.64
CA ILE A 80 23.02 14.73 10.11
C ILE A 80 21.58 14.61 10.59
N ARG A 81 20.64 15.30 9.93
CA ARG A 81 19.21 15.18 10.20
C ARG A 81 18.73 13.75 9.96
N THR A 82 19.02 13.19 8.79
CA THR A 82 18.66 11.80 8.45
C THR A 82 19.25 10.80 9.43
N LEU A 83 20.53 10.98 9.77
CA LEU A 83 21.23 10.13 10.74
C LEU A 83 20.58 10.19 12.13
N LEU A 84 20.25 11.38 12.63
CA LEU A 84 19.55 11.52 13.90
C LEU A 84 18.17 10.87 13.84
N ARG A 85 17.41 11.06 12.75
CA ARG A 85 16.09 10.45 12.59
C ARG A 85 16.14 8.93 12.69
N MET A 86 17.01 8.28 11.92
CA MET A 86 17.14 6.82 11.94
C MET A 86 17.66 6.28 13.29
N SER A 87 18.49 7.05 13.99
CA SER A 87 19.01 6.65 15.30
C SER A 87 17.98 6.81 16.40
N VAL A 88 17.18 7.88 16.38
CA VAL A 88 16.07 8.06 17.32
C VAL A 88 15.02 6.97 17.11
N TYR A 89 14.72 6.62 15.85
CA TYR A 89 13.83 5.50 15.55
C TYR A 89 14.31 4.19 16.18
N GLN A 90 15.61 3.86 16.03
CA GLN A 90 16.20 2.68 16.67
C GLN A 90 16.05 2.72 18.20
N ILE A 91 16.35 3.86 18.83
CA ILE A 91 16.25 4.03 20.29
C ILE A 91 14.80 3.86 20.77
N TYR A 92 13.82 4.41 20.05
CA TYR A 92 12.43 4.42 20.52
C TYR A 92 11.66 3.14 20.22
N TYR A 93 11.86 2.54 19.04
CA TYR A 93 10.95 1.52 18.50
C TYR A 93 11.62 0.20 18.13
N MET A 94 12.93 0.05 18.36
CA MET A 94 13.65 -1.21 18.10
C MET A 94 14.23 -1.77 19.39
N ASP A 95 13.40 -2.46 20.18
CA ASP A 95 13.77 -2.98 21.52
C ASP A 95 14.98 -3.91 21.52
N ARG A 96 15.27 -4.58 20.38
CA ARG A 96 16.44 -5.45 20.22
C ARG A 96 17.74 -4.70 19.97
N VAL A 97 17.70 -3.38 19.75
CA VAL A 97 18.88 -2.54 19.49
C VAL A 97 19.23 -1.79 20.78
N PRO A 98 20.38 -2.08 21.41
CA PRO A 98 20.82 -1.32 22.58
C PRO A 98 21.00 0.17 22.24
N ASP A 99 20.49 1.07 23.10
CA ASP A 99 20.62 2.53 22.91
C ASP A 99 22.08 2.97 22.70
N SER A 100 23.01 2.33 23.43
CA SER A 100 24.44 2.59 23.30
C SER A 100 24.98 2.23 21.91
N ALA A 101 24.49 1.14 21.31
CA ALA A 101 24.86 0.74 19.95
C ALA A 101 24.33 1.76 18.93
N ALA A 102 23.05 2.14 19.02
CA ALA A 102 22.47 3.16 18.15
C ALA A 102 23.24 4.50 18.20
N CYS A 103 23.65 4.94 19.40
CA CYS A 103 24.47 6.13 19.58
C CYS A 103 25.87 5.98 18.97
N ASN A 104 26.56 4.89 19.28
CA ASN A 104 27.94 4.68 18.85
C ASN A 104 28.05 4.54 17.33
N GLU A 105 27.13 3.80 16.69
CA GLU A 105 27.13 3.68 15.23
C GLU A 105 26.84 5.01 14.54
N ALA A 106 25.95 5.83 15.09
CA ALA A 106 25.69 7.17 14.56
C ALA A 106 26.95 8.04 14.56
N VAL A 107 27.72 8.01 15.65
CA VAL A 107 28.99 8.75 15.76
C VAL A 107 30.01 8.27 14.74
N ARG A 108 30.12 6.95 14.52
CA ARG A 108 31.01 6.38 13.50
C ARG A 108 30.59 6.79 12.10
N LEU A 109 29.31 6.71 11.77
CA LEU A 109 28.77 7.11 10.47
C LEU A 109 28.97 8.60 10.19
N ALA A 110 28.73 9.46 11.19
CA ALA A 110 28.99 10.90 11.06
C ALA A 110 30.46 11.17 10.71
N LYS A 111 31.41 10.51 11.38
CA LYS A 111 32.85 10.63 11.08
C LYS A 111 33.18 10.11 9.68
N LYS A 112 32.68 8.92 9.32
CA LYS A 112 32.90 8.29 8.02
C LYS A 112 32.42 9.16 6.84
N ARG A 113 31.34 9.92 7.03
CA ARG A 113 30.76 10.82 6.02
C ARG A 113 31.31 12.24 6.06
N GLY A 114 32.45 12.47 6.71
CA GLY A 114 33.13 13.77 6.73
C GLY A 114 32.55 14.78 7.73
N PHE A 115 31.67 14.35 8.64
CA PHE A 115 31.07 15.20 9.69
C PHE A 115 31.72 15.00 11.06
N SER A 116 33.03 14.75 11.11
CA SER A 116 33.76 14.53 12.37
C SER A 116 33.55 15.64 13.40
N GLY A 117 33.51 16.91 12.96
CA GLY A 117 33.25 18.08 13.82
C GLY A 117 31.83 18.12 14.43
N LEU A 118 30.87 17.37 13.86
CA LEU A 118 29.49 17.27 14.38
C LEU A 118 29.25 15.98 15.16
N SER A 119 30.25 15.09 15.27
CA SER A 119 30.11 13.79 15.94
C SER A 119 29.78 13.93 17.44
N GLY A 120 30.32 14.95 18.10
CA GLY A 120 29.99 15.28 19.50
C GLY A 120 28.56 15.77 19.67
N PHE A 121 28.07 16.58 18.73
CA PHE A 121 26.67 17.02 18.68
C PHE A 121 25.71 15.82 18.50
N VAL A 122 25.99 14.95 17.52
CA VAL A 122 25.20 13.73 17.28
C VAL A 122 25.12 12.87 18.54
N ASN A 123 26.27 12.58 19.17
CA ASN A 123 26.31 11.79 20.40
C ASN A 123 25.52 12.48 21.53
N GLY A 124 25.72 13.79 21.73
CA GLY A 124 25.07 14.55 22.79
C GLY A 124 23.54 14.52 22.67
N VAL A 125 23.00 14.69 21.46
CA VAL A 125 21.56 14.61 21.21
C VAL A 125 21.05 13.19 21.46
N LEU A 126 21.64 12.17 20.85
CA LEU A 126 21.15 10.79 20.98
C LEU A 126 21.23 10.25 22.42
N ARG A 127 22.29 10.59 23.16
CA ARG A 127 22.41 10.23 24.58
C ARG A 127 21.35 10.93 25.44
N SER A 128 20.99 12.17 25.10
CA SER A 128 19.93 12.90 25.79
C SER A 128 18.55 12.30 25.48
N VAL A 129 18.30 11.95 24.22
CA VAL A 129 17.10 11.23 23.78
C VAL A 129 16.97 9.90 24.53
N ALA A 130 18.02 9.08 24.59
CA ALA A 130 18.00 7.78 25.29
C ALA A 130 17.68 7.94 26.79
N ARG A 131 18.32 8.89 27.49
CA ARG A 131 18.02 9.17 28.91
C ARG A 131 16.61 9.73 29.16
N GLY A 132 16.03 10.34 28.13
CA GLY A 132 14.72 10.96 28.13
C GLY A 132 13.60 10.08 27.56
N LYS A 133 13.91 8.87 27.11
CA LYS A 133 12.95 7.93 26.53
C LYS A 133 11.78 7.70 27.50
N GLY A 134 10.56 7.76 26.97
CA GLY A 134 9.32 7.59 27.75
C GLY A 134 8.90 8.78 28.63
N LYS A 135 9.69 9.86 28.71
CA LYS A 135 9.35 11.05 29.53
C LYS A 135 8.64 12.17 28.77
N LEU A 136 8.62 12.09 27.44
CA LEU A 136 7.97 13.11 26.61
C LEU A 136 6.48 12.83 26.48
N THR A 137 5.68 13.87 26.67
CA THR A 137 4.28 13.90 26.24
C THR A 137 4.21 14.51 24.84
N PHE A 138 3.41 13.90 23.97
CA PHE A 138 3.14 14.45 22.63
C PHE A 138 2.05 15.53 22.72
N PRO A 139 2.26 16.69 22.08
CA PRO A 139 1.42 17.88 22.28
C PRO A 139 0.06 17.76 21.60
N ASP A 140 -0.02 16.99 20.52
CA ASP A 140 -1.19 16.85 19.66
C ASP A 140 -1.18 15.49 18.92
N ASP A 141 -2.25 15.25 18.17
CA ASP A 141 -2.45 14.01 17.40
C ASP A 141 -1.50 13.89 16.20
N SER A 142 -1.08 15.02 15.62
CA SER A 142 -0.13 15.06 14.50
C SER A 142 1.21 14.46 14.93
N VAL A 143 1.73 14.87 16.07
CA VAL A 143 2.94 14.30 16.66
C VAL A 143 2.68 12.88 17.16
N ARG A 144 1.57 12.61 17.86
CA ARG A 144 1.25 11.30 18.45
C ARG A 144 1.11 10.18 17.41
N TYR A 145 0.48 10.47 16.28
CA TYR A 145 0.27 9.49 15.21
C TYR A 145 1.26 9.65 14.05
N SER A 146 2.19 10.60 14.16
CA SER A 146 3.12 10.97 13.10
C SER A 146 2.38 11.24 11.78
N MET A 147 1.33 12.06 11.83
CA MET A 147 0.43 12.36 10.72
C MET A 147 0.37 13.87 10.48
N PRO A 148 0.49 14.37 9.24
CA PRO A 148 0.33 15.80 8.97
C PRO A 148 -1.03 16.34 9.42
N ASP A 149 -1.03 17.55 9.98
CA ASP A 149 -2.25 18.21 10.49
C ASP A 149 -3.35 18.37 9.45
N TRP A 150 -2.98 18.59 8.18
CA TRP A 150 -3.95 18.76 7.11
C TRP A 150 -4.72 17.46 6.82
N ILE A 151 -4.08 16.28 6.94
CA ILE A 151 -4.75 14.98 6.78
C ILE A 151 -5.70 14.74 7.93
N LEU A 152 -5.25 15.01 9.17
CA LEU A 152 -6.11 14.88 10.35
C LEU A 152 -7.32 15.83 10.28
N SER A 153 -7.11 17.05 9.78
CA SER A 153 -8.18 18.02 9.58
C SER A 153 -9.19 17.56 8.52
N LEU A 154 -8.70 17.06 7.38
CA LEU A 154 -9.53 16.49 6.32
C LEU A 154 -10.37 15.31 6.83
N TRP A 155 -9.77 14.36 7.55
CA TRP A 155 -10.50 13.22 8.10
C TRP A 155 -11.49 13.65 9.18
N LYS A 156 -11.15 14.64 10.00
CA LYS A 156 -12.05 15.15 11.05
C LYS A 156 -13.27 15.85 10.45
N GLU A 157 -13.08 16.58 9.35
CA GLU A 157 -14.17 17.19 8.59
C GLU A 157 -15.09 16.13 7.96
N ASN A 158 -14.52 15.08 7.37
CA ASN A 158 -15.29 14.05 6.67
C ASN A 158 -15.96 13.04 7.61
N TYR A 159 -15.31 12.67 8.72
CA TYR A 159 -15.66 11.50 9.52
C TYR A 159 -15.76 11.76 11.03
N GLY A 160 -15.45 12.98 11.48
CA GLY A 160 -15.45 13.34 12.88
C GLY A 160 -14.19 12.89 13.64
N ALA A 161 -14.11 13.31 14.90
CA ALA A 161 -12.89 13.18 15.71
C ALA A 161 -12.57 11.72 16.06
N GLU A 162 -13.56 10.93 16.45
CA GLU A 162 -13.35 9.55 16.91
C GLU A 162 -12.79 8.66 15.78
N MET A 163 -13.42 8.73 14.61
CA MET A 163 -12.98 7.99 13.42
C MET A 163 -11.57 8.39 13.00
N THR A 164 -11.28 9.70 13.03
CA THR A 164 -9.94 10.24 12.73
C THR A 164 -8.87 9.64 13.64
N HIS A 165 -9.14 9.53 14.94
CA HIS A 165 -8.21 8.91 15.89
C HIS A 165 -7.97 7.43 15.57
N ARG A 166 -9.03 6.66 15.31
CA ARG A 166 -8.90 5.23 14.97
C ARG A 166 -8.08 5.04 13.70
N MET A 167 -8.37 5.81 12.65
CA MET A 167 -7.65 5.73 11.37
C MET A 167 -6.17 6.14 11.51
N ALA A 168 -5.88 7.21 12.25
CA ALA A 168 -4.52 7.67 12.50
C ALA A 168 -3.72 6.66 13.32
N GLN A 169 -4.33 6.05 14.34
CA GLN A 169 -3.72 4.98 15.13
C GLN A 169 -3.40 3.75 14.28
N ALA A 170 -4.37 3.28 13.48
CA ALA A 170 -4.20 2.14 12.57
C ALA A 170 -3.14 2.38 11.48
N GLY A 171 -2.75 3.63 11.25
CA GLY A 171 -1.62 3.99 10.39
C GLY A 171 -0.25 3.65 10.99
N LEU A 172 -0.15 3.44 12.31
CA LEU A 172 1.07 3.04 13.02
C LEU A 172 1.07 1.58 13.49
N GLU A 173 -0.07 0.89 13.35
CA GLU A 173 -0.19 -0.51 13.76
C GLU A 173 0.48 -1.45 12.75
N LYS A 174 1.10 -2.51 13.27
CA LYS A 174 1.77 -3.50 12.42
C LYS A 174 0.72 -4.24 11.59
N ARG A 175 0.81 -4.09 10.27
CA ARG A 175 -0.10 -4.79 9.34
C ARG A 175 0.37 -6.20 9.04
N PRO A 176 -0.56 -7.17 8.98
CA PRO A 176 -0.25 -8.51 8.51
C PRO A 176 0.17 -8.50 7.05
N PHE A 177 1.06 -9.42 6.69
CA PHE A 177 1.34 -9.74 5.30
C PHE A 177 0.21 -10.64 4.79
N MET A 178 -0.52 -10.21 3.77
CA MET A 178 -1.68 -10.93 3.25
C MET A 178 -1.40 -11.44 1.84
N VAL A 179 -1.93 -12.63 1.54
CA VAL A 179 -1.92 -13.23 0.21
C VAL A 179 -3.28 -13.79 -0.13
N ARG A 180 -3.68 -13.74 -1.40
CA ARG A 180 -4.78 -14.56 -1.91
C ARG A 180 -4.24 -15.87 -2.44
N PHE A 181 -4.96 -16.97 -2.20
CA PHE A 181 -4.68 -18.25 -2.82
C PHE A 181 -5.29 -18.31 -4.23
N ALA A 182 -4.55 -18.90 -5.17
CA ALA A 182 -5.06 -19.20 -6.50
C ALA A 182 -5.69 -20.60 -6.49
N GLU A 183 -6.91 -20.72 -5.94
CA GLU A 183 -7.59 -22.02 -5.80
C GLU A 183 -7.93 -22.69 -7.15
N SER A 184 -7.90 -21.92 -8.24
CA SER A 184 -7.96 -22.43 -9.62
C SER A 184 -6.74 -23.27 -10.02
N ARG A 185 -5.64 -23.21 -9.25
CA ARG A 185 -4.35 -23.84 -9.56
C ARG A 185 -4.03 -25.02 -8.65
N ALA A 186 -4.32 -24.89 -7.36
CA ALA A 186 -4.02 -25.90 -6.34
C ALA A 186 -5.06 -25.82 -5.21
N GLY A 187 -5.32 -26.96 -4.58
CA GLY A 187 -6.25 -27.03 -3.45
C GLY A 187 -5.71 -26.26 -2.24
N LYS A 188 -6.60 -25.67 -1.43
CA LYS A 188 -6.25 -24.95 -0.20
C LYS A 188 -5.26 -25.73 0.69
N GLU A 189 -5.50 -27.02 0.89
CA GLU A 189 -4.69 -27.90 1.74
C GLU A 189 -3.26 -28.08 1.22
N GLU A 190 -3.09 -28.15 -0.10
CA GLU A 190 -1.79 -28.24 -0.76
C GLU A 190 -0.98 -26.96 -0.56
N ILE A 191 -1.61 -25.80 -0.75
CA ILE A 191 -0.97 -24.50 -0.55
C ILE A 191 -0.55 -24.33 0.93
N LEU A 192 -1.44 -24.69 1.86
CA LEU A 192 -1.14 -24.65 3.30
C LEU A 192 0.02 -25.59 3.66
N ALA A 193 0.08 -26.79 3.09
CA ALA A 193 1.18 -27.73 3.31
C ALA A 193 2.51 -27.18 2.77
N SER A 194 2.52 -26.58 1.58
CA SER A 194 3.70 -25.93 0.99
C SER A 194 4.24 -24.78 1.85
N LEU A 195 3.35 -23.95 2.40
CA LEU A 195 3.71 -22.87 3.31
C LEU A 195 4.25 -23.40 4.65
N SER A 196 3.58 -24.38 5.23
CA SER A 196 3.97 -25.00 6.50
C SER A 196 5.35 -25.68 6.40
N ALA A 197 5.65 -26.36 5.29
CA ALA A 197 6.95 -26.97 5.03
C ALA A 197 8.11 -25.95 5.02
N GLN A 198 7.81 -24.68 4.73
CA GLN A 198 8.77 -23.56 4.74
C GLN A 198 8.72 -22.74 6.04
N GLY A 199 8.03 -23.24 7.08
CA GLY A 199 7.93 -22.59 8.39
C GLY A 199 7.02 -21.35 8.39
N VAL A 200 6.11 -21.24 7.43
CA VAL A 200 5.14 -20.15 7.32
C VAL A 200 3.79 -20.59 7.88
N THR A 201 3.24 -19.81 8.81
CA THR A 201 1.87 -20.00 9.26
C THR A 201 0.95 -19.14 8.42
N ALA A 202 -0.10 -19.74 7.87
CA ALA A 202 -1.14 -19.08 7.10
C ALA A 202 -2.48 -19.19 7.84
N GLU A 203 -3.08 -18.05 8.14
CA GLU A 203 -4.37 -17.95 8.82
C GLU A 203 -5.35 -17.20 7.92
N GLU A 204 -6.54 -17.75 7.70
CA GLU A 204 -7.54 -17.10 6.87
C GLU A 204 -7.99 -15.78 7.53
N THR A 205 -8.01 -14.69 6.75
CA THR A 205 -8.28 -13.34 7.28
C THR A 205 -9.74 -13.15 7.70
N ALA A 206 -10.65 -13.73 6.94
CA ALA A 206 -12.06 -13.89 7.25
C ALA A 206 -12.56 -15.15 6.53
N ALA A 207 -13.47 -15.89 7.16
CA ALA A 207 -14.01 -17.12 6.59
C ALA A 207 -14.61 -16.86 5.20
N GLY A 208 -14.17 -17.62 4.19
CA GLY A 208 -14.68 -17.51 2.82
C GLY A 208 -14.03 -16.42 1.98
N SER A 209 -13.03 -15.70 2.51
CA SER A 209 -12.37 -14.62 1.77
C SER A 209 -11.35 -15.09 0.72
N GLY A 210 -10.84 -16.32 0.84
CA GLY A 210 -9.70 -16.81 0.04
C GLY A 210 -8.38 -16.04 0.29
N VAL A 211 -8.36 -15.13 1.28
CA VAL A 211 -7.22 -14.29 1.64
C VAL A 211 -6.68 -14.71 3.00
N TYR A 212 -5.37 -14.94 3.05
CA TYR A 212 -4.65 -15.48 4.19
C TYR A 212 -3.60 -14.49 4.68
N ARG A 213 -3.56 -14.30 5.99
CA ARG A 213 -2.48 -13.65 6.72
C ARG A 213 -1.34 -14.65 6.86
N LEU A 214 -0.16 -14.29 6.38
CA LEU A 214 1.04 -15.05 6.60
C LEU A 214 1.87 -14.47 7.74
N THR A 215 2.42 -15.35 8.56
CA THR A 215 3.44 -15.04 9.56
C THR A 215 4.67 -15.91 9.33
N GLY A 216 5.86 -15.41 9.68
CA GLY A 216 7.14 -16.05 9.36
C GLY A 216 7.67 -15.77 7.94
N VAL A 217 6.98 -14.94 7.16
CA VAL A 217 7.38 -14.52 5.80
C VAL A 217 8.20 -13.24 5.85
N ASP A 218 9.42 -13.29 5.31
CA ASP A 218 10.29 -12.11 5.16
C ASP A 218 10.43 -11.69 3.69
N TYR A 219 10.59 -12.66 2.78
CA TYR A 219 10.71 -12.45 1.34
C TYR A 219 9.71 -13.36 0.62
N PRO A 220 8.56 -12.84 0.20
CA PRO A 220 7.51 -13.65 -0.43
C PRO A 220 8.01 -14.44 -1.65
N GLU A 221 8.94 -13.88 -2.41
CA GLU A 221 9.49 -14.47 -3.63
C GLU A 221 10.45 -15.63 -3.35
N SER A 222 10.81 -15.90 -2.08
CA SER A 222 11.48 -17.15 -1.71
C SER A 222 10.52 -18.33 -1.55
N LEU A 223 9.22 -18.08 -1.40
CA LEU A 223 8.24 -19.13 -1.15
C LEU A 223 7.97 -19.91 -2.44
N ASP A 224 8.03 -21.23 -2.37
CA ASP A 224 7.72 -22.09 -3.52
C ASP A 224 6.29 -21.82 -4.04
N ALA A 225 5.30 -21.73 -3.14
CA ALA A 225 3.94 -21.33 -3.47
C ALA A 225 3.84 -19.98 -4.20
N PHE A 226 4.75 -19.03 -3.95
CA PHE A 226 4.80 -17.78 -4.71
C PHE A 226 5.39 -18.00 -6.10
N ARG A 227 6.52 -18.71 -6.20
CA ARG A 227 7.23 -18.95 -7.48
C ARG A 227 6.38 -19.75 -8.45
N GLU A 228 5.58 -20.67 -7.94
CA GLU A 228 4.66 -21.53 -8.71
C GLU A 228 3.31 -20.85 -9.03
N GLY A 229 3.12 -19.61 -8.57
CA GLY A 229 1.92 -18.82 -8.82
C GLY A 229 0.70 -19.27 -8.02
N LEU A 230 0.88 -20.06 -6.96
CA LEU A 230 -0.19 -20.56 -6.10
C LEU A 230 -0.70 -19.49 -5.12
N ILE A 231 0.14 -18.49 -4.80
CA ILE A 231 -0.24 -17.34 -3.98
C ILE A 231 0.08 -16.01 -4.65
N ARG A 232 -0.74 -15.00 -4.33
CA ARG A 232 -0.61 -13.64 -4.84
C ARG A 232 -0.62 -12.65 -3.69
N ILE A 233 0.33 -11.71 -3.69
CA ILE A 233 0.39 -10.66 -2.68
C ILE A 233 -0.76 -9.69 -2.92
N GLN A 234 -1.78 -9.75 -2.07
CA GLN A 234 -2.99 -8.95 -2.23
C GLN A 234 -3.64 -8.77 -0.87
N ASP A 235 -4.05 -7.53 -0.58
CA ASP A 235 -4.83 -7.22 0.60
C ASP A 235 -6.28 -7.69 0.44
N LEU A 236 -6.94 -7.98 1.56
CA LEU A 236 -8.35 -8.36 1.60
C LEU A 236 -9.22 -7.36 0.81
N SER A 237 -9.08 -6.07 1.08
CA SER A 237 -9.87 -5.02 0.43
C SER A 237 -9.74 -5.02 -1.11
N SER A 238 -8.53 -5.30 -1.61
CA SER A 238 -8.29 -5.39 -3.05
C SER A 238 -8.80 -6.70 -3.66
N SER A 239 -8.97 -7.76 -2.88
CA SER A 239 -9.60 -9.01 -3.34
C SER A 239 -11.10 -8.82 -3.50
N LEU A 240 -11.73 -8.22 -2.49
CA LEU A 240 -13.17 -7.93 -2.42
C LEU A 240 -13.70 -7.16 -3.63
N ALA A 241 -12.87 -6.32 -4.27
CA ALA A 241 -13.26 -5.62 -5.50
C ALA A 241 -13.59 -6.58 -6.66
N GLY A 242 -12.86 -7.70 -6.78
CA GLY A 242 -13.16 -8.74 -7.76
C GLY A 242 -14.40 -9.54 -7.37
N ASP A 243 -14.56 -9.85 -6.09
CA ASP A 243 -15.71 -10.61 -5.57
C ASP A 243 -17.03 -9.83 -5.77
N ALA A 244 -17.01 -8.52 -5.50
CA ALA A 244 -18.16 -7.63 -5.65
C ALA A 244 -18.67 -7.54 -7.11
N ALA A 245 -17.77 -7.72 -8.08
CA ALA A 245 -18.04 -7.56 -9.50
C ALA A 245 -19.09 -8.56 -10.03
N GLY A 246 -19.19 -9.75 -9.41
CA GLY A 246 -20.08 -10.82 -9.85
C GLY A 246 -19.67 -11.42 -11.20
N ILE A 247 -18.36 -11.58 -11.43
CA ILE A 247 -17.77 -12.19 -12.63
C ILE A 247 -18.25 -13.63 -12.77
N LYS A 248 -18.58 -14.03 -14.00
CA LYS A 248 -19.07 -15.37 -14.34
C LYS A 248 -18.19 -16.02 -15.40
N GLU A 249 -18.20 -17.35 -15.44
CA GLU A 249 -17.58 -18.10 -16.52
C GLU A 249 -18.04 -17.59 -17.90
N GLY A 250 -17.09 -17.41 -18.80
CA GLY A 250 -17.32 -16.90 -20.15
C GLY A 250 -17.28 -15.38 -20.31
N ASP A 251 -17.27 -14.60 -19.22
CA ASP A 251 -17.21 -13.13 -19.29
C ASP A 251 -15.90 -12.64 -19.96
N PHE A 252 -16.00 -11.52 -20.68
CA PHE A 252 -14.83 -10.70 -21.03
C PHE A 252 -14.63 -9.59 -20.01
N VAL A 253 -13.50 -9.63 -19.31
CA VAL A 253 -13.14 -8.67 -18.25
C VAL A 253 -12.01 -7.75 -18.70
N LEU A 254 -12.22 -6.44 -18.57
CA LEU A 254 -11.22 -5.42 -18.89
C LEU A 254 -10.78 -4.69 -17.62
N ASP A 255 -9.51 -4.79 -17.25
CA ASP A 255 -8.89 -4.03 -16.16
C ASP A 255 -8.09 -2.85 -16.74
N VAL A 256 -8.56 -1.62 -16.53
CA VAL A 256 -8.03 -0.43 -17.26
C VAL A 256 -6.81 0.22 -16.61
N CYS A 257 -6.49 -0.14 -15.36
CA CYS A 257 -5.39 0.42 -14.57
C CYS A 257 -4.79 -0.68 -13.69
N GLY A 258 -4.43 -1.79 -14.32
CA GLY A 258 -4.33 -3.06 -13.61
C GLY A 258 -2.97 -3.39 -12.99
N ALA A 259 -1.92 -2.58 -13.17
CA ALA A 259 -0.59 -2.97 -12.68
C ALA A 259 -0.52 -3.02 -11.15
N PRO A 260 0.13 -4.06 -10.56
CA PRO A 260 0.95 -5.09 -11.20
C PRO A 260 0.18 -6.36 -11.67
N GLY A 261 -1.16 -6.35 -11.65
CA GLY A 261 -2.01 -7.40 -12.22
C GLY A 261 -2.95 -8.07 -11.21
N GLY A 262 -2.95 -7.66 -9.93
CA GLY A 262 -3.62 -8.40 -8.86
C GLY A 262 -5.14 -8.59 -9.05
N LYS A 263 -5.85 -7.55 -9.52
CA LYS A 263 -7.30 -7.60 -9.75
C LYS A 263 -7.66 -8.31 -11.06
N GLY A 264 -7.01 -7.96 -12.18
CA GLY A 264 -7.19 -8.71 -13.42
C GLY A 264 -6.87 -10.21 -13.30
N LEU A 265 -5.82 -10.58 -12.58
CA LEU A 265 -5.54 -12.00 -12.31
C LEU A 265 -6.59 -12.62 -11.36
N HIS A 266 -7.17 -11.83 -10.43
CA HIS A 266 -8.34 -12.29 -9.67
C HIS A 266 -9.52 -12.64 -10.58
N ALA A 267 -9.85 -11.75 -11.51
CA ALA A 267 -10.88 -12.00 -12.49
C ALA A 267 -10.58 -13.29 -13.26
N ALA A 268 -9.33 -13.53 -13.64
CA ALA A 268 -8.93 -14.75 -14.32
C ALA A 268 -9.15 -16.03 -13.48
N ASP A 269 -8.96 -15.96 -12.16
CA ASP A 269 -9.27 -17.08 -11.26
C ASP A 269 -10.77 -17.36 -11.21
N LEU A 270 -11.59 -16.31 -11.11
CA LEU A 270 -13.06 -16.38 -11.05
C LEU A 270 -13.69 -16.87 -12.37
N LEU A 271 -12.97 -16.73 -13.48
CA LEU A 271 -13.37 -17.28 -14.78
C LEU A 271 -13.13 -18.79 -14.91
N HIS A 272 -12.40 -19.42 -13.97
CA HIS A 272 -12.10 -20.86 -13.99
C HIS A 272 -11.53 -21.37 -15.34
N GLY A 273 -10.68 -20.57 -15.98
CA GLY A 273 -10.06 -20.90 -17.28
C GLY A 273 -10.96 -20.69 -18.50
N THR A 274 -12.16 -20.16 -18.32
CA THR A 274 -13.06 -19.72 -19.39
C THR A 274 -12.91 -18.22 -19.66
N GLY A 275 -13.70 -17.65 -20.59
CA GLY A 275 -13.71 -16.21 -20.84
C GLY A 275 -12.35 -15.64 -21.23
N GLN A 276 -12.19 -14.32 -21.07
CA GLN A 276 -10.92 -13.62 -21.32
C GLN A 276 -10.74 -12.44 -20.36
N VAL A 277 -9.50 -12.17 -19.98
CA VAL A 277 -9.12 -10.94 -19.26
C VAL A 277 -8.10 -10.15 -20.07
N GLU A 278 -8.34 -8.86 -20.23
CA GLU A 278 -7.34 -7.92 -20.73
C GLU A 278 -6.96 -6.92 -19.64
N ILE A 279 -5.67 -6.84 -19.32
CA ILE A 279 -5.13 -5.94 -18.29
C ILE A 279 -4.34 -4.83 -18.98
N ARG A 280 -4.72 -3.57 -18.73
CA ARG A 280 -4.11 -2.38 -19.32
C ARG A 280 -3.42 -1.53 -18.28
N ASP A 281 -2.35 -0.83 -18.70
CA ASP A 281 -1.79 0.29 -17.95
C ASP A 281 -1.01 1.23 -18.89
N VAL A 282 -0.70 2.45 -18.42
CA VAL A 282 -0.21 3.57 -19.24
C VAL A 282 1.26 3.46 -19.66
N SER A 283 2.03 2.49 -19.15
CA SER A 283 3.48 2.41 -19.41
C SER A 283 3.99 0.98 -19.61
N ASP A 284 5.01 0.84 -20.44
CA ASP A 284 5.70 -0.44 -20.68
C ASP A 284 6.23 -1.07 -19.41
N TYR A 285 6.78 -0.27 -18.48
CA TYR A 285 7.29 -0.77 -17.21
C TYR A 285 6.17 -1.44 -16.40
N LYS A 286 5.03 -0.78 -16.22
CA LYS A 286 3.90 -1.34 -15.49
C LYS A 286 3.33 -2.59 -16.19
N VAL A 287 3.24 -2.57 -17.52
CA VAL A 287 2.82 -3.72 -18.31
C VAL A 287 3.82 -4.88 -18.23
N SER A 288 5.12 -4.62 -18.08
CA SER A 288 6.10 -5.68 -17.84
C SER A 288 5.88 -6.41 -16.51
N LEU A 289 5.48 -5.68 -15.46
CA LEU A 289 5.12 -6.27 -14.16
C LEU A 289 3.87 -7.15 -14.28
N ILE A 290 2.90 -6.71 -15.09
CA ILE A 290 1.69 -7.51 -15.37
C ILE A 290 2.08 -8.80 -16.10
N LYS A 291 2.89 -8.71 -17.16
CA LYS A 291 3.34 -9.87 -17.95
C LYS A 291 4.12 -10.88 -17.11
N GLU A 292 4.99 -10.40 -16.21
CA GLU A 292 5.69 -11.26 -15.25
C GLU A 292 4.71 -12.01 -14.34
N ASN A 293 3.70 -11.32 -13.80
CA ASN A 293 2.70 -11.95 -12.96
C ASN A 293 1.76 -12.90 -13.73
N ILE A 294 1.43 -12.62 -14.99
CA ILE A 294 0.69 -13.55 -15.86
C ILE A 294 1.50 -14.82 -16.09
N ALA A 295 2.77 -14.69 -16.48
CA ALA A 295 3.66 -15.82 -16.73
C ALA A 295 3.83 -16.69 -15.48
N ARG A 296 4.04 -16.07 -14.31
CA ARG A 296 4.14 -16.76 -13.02
C ARG A 296 2.84 -17.46 -12.62
N SER A 297 1.69 -16.83 -12.87
CA SER A 297 0.39 -17.41 -12.53
C SER A 297 -0.04 -18.54 -13.46
N GLY A 298 0.58 -18.65 -14.64
CA GLY A 298 0.25 -19.64 -15.65
C GLY A 298 -1.16 -19.50 -16.24
N CYS A 299 -1.76 -18.31 -16.15
CA CYS A 299 -3.07 -18.03 -16.74
C CYS A 299 -2.93 -17.90 -18.26
N THR A 300 -3.74 -18.65 -19.01
CA THR A 300 -3.72 -18.67 -20.49
C THR A 300 -4.76 -17.75 -21.12
N ASN A 301 -5.78 -17.35 -20.36
CA ASN A 301 -6.89 -16.49 -20.78
C ASN A 301 -6.65 -15.01 -20.43
N VAL A 302 -5.40 -14.59 -20.16
CA VAL A 302 -5.06 -13.23 -19.74
C VAL A 302 -4.07 -12.60 -20.70
N SER A 303 -4.37 -11.38 -21.14
CA SER A 303 -3.48 -10.57 -21.96
C SER A 303 -3.14 -9.24 -21.27
N ALA A 304 -2.01 -8.63 -21.66
CA ALA A 304 -1.56 -7.37 -21.11
C ALA A 304 -1.20 -6.38 -22.23
N CYS A 305 -1.74 -5.15 -22.14
CA CYS A 305 -1.62 -4.13 -23.17
C CYS A 305 -1.23 -2.77 -22.58
N VAL A 306 -0.40 -2.00 -23.28
CA VAL A 306 -0.11 -0.60 -22.92
C VAL A 306 -1.24 0.25 -23.47
N TRP A 307 -1.97 0.94 -22.60
CA TRP A 307 -3.05 1.82 -22.99
C TRP A 307 -3.27 2.94 -21.97
N ASN A 308 -3.53 4.14 -22.46
CA ASN A 308 -3.93 5.27 -21.63
C ASN A 308 -5.44 5.21 -21.40
N ALA A 309 -5.89 5.06 -20.15
CA ALA A 309 -7.32 4.99 -19.81
C ALA A 309 -8.09 6.29 -20.13
N CYS A 310 -7.40 7.39 -20.41
CA CYS A 310 -8.00 8.64 -20.90
C CYS A 310 -8.19 8.68 -22.44
N GLU A 311 -7.69 7.68 -23.16
CA GLU A 311 -7.80 7.58 -24.62
C GLU A 311 -8.81 6.50 -25.01
N PHE A 312 -9.76 6.89 -25.86
CA PHE A 312 -10.82 5.99 -26.32
C PHE A 312 -10.29 4.95 -27.30
N ASP A 313 -10.55 3.69 -27.02
CA ASP A 313 -10.28 2.55 -27.88
C ASP A 313 -11.57 2.09 -28.56
N ALA A 314 -11.74 2.46 -29.82
CA ALA A 314 -12.90 2.05 -30.62
C ALA A 314 -13.02 0.51 -30.72
N SER A 315 -11.93 -0.23 -30.57
CA SER A 315 -11.97 -1.69 -30.59
C SER A 315 -12.57 -2.29 -29.31
N MET A 316 -12.75 -1.52 -28.22
CA MET A 316 -13.32 -1.98 -26.96
C MET A 316 -14.74 -1.49 -26.69
N GLU A 317 -15.28 -0.65 -27.56
CA GLU A 317 -16.63 -0.10 -27.39
C GLU A 317 -17.66 -1.22 -27.20
N GLN A 318 -18.39 -1.18 -26.07
CA GLN A 318 -19.44 -2.11 -25.71
C GLN A 318 -19.02 -3.59 -25.84
N LYS A 319 -17.78 -3.91 -25.46
CA LYS A 319 -17.24 -5.28 -25.55
C LYS A 319 -17.10 -6.00 -24.22
N ALA A 320 -16.88 -5.29 -23.12
CA ALA A 320 -16.61 -5.90 -21.82
C ALA A 320 -17.90 -6.21 -21.07
N ASP A 321 -18.01 -7.44 -20.57
CA ASP A 321 -19.06 -7.83 -19.63
C ASP A 321 -18.80 -7.18 -18.27
N VAL A 322 -17.52 -7.09 -17.89
CA VAL A 322 -17.07 -6.40 -16.67
C VAL A 322 -15.88 -5.50 -16.99
N VAL A 323 -15.95 -4.24 -16.56
CA VAL A 323 -14.80 -3.33 -16.54
C VAL A 323 -14.37 -3.10 -15.09
N ILE A 324 -13.11 -3.33 -14.78
CA ILE A 324 -12.48 -3.00 -13.50
C ILE A 324 -11.72 -1.70 -13.68
N ALA A 325 -12.17 -0.66 -12.99
CA ALA A 325 -11.57 0.66 -12.92
C ALA A 325 -10.95 0.89 -11.53
N ASP A 326 -9.78 0.26 -11.30
CA ASP A 326 -8.95 0.50 -10.10
C ASP A 326 -8.06 1.72 -10.31
N LEU A 327 -8.65 2.91 -10.14
CA LEU A 327 -8.05 4.13 -10.67
C LEU A 327 -6.92 4.68 -9.78
N PRO A 328 -5.94 5.39 -10.36
CA PRO A 328 -4.93 6.12 -9.61
C PRO A 328 -5.56 7.05 -8.58
N CYS A 329 -5.09 7.00 -7.33
CA CYS A 329 -5.65 7.76 -6.23
C CYS A 329 -4.57 8.20 -5.24
N SER A 330 -4.97 9.00 -4.26
CA SER A 330 -4.08 9.57 -3.24
C SER A 330 -3.48 8.53 -2.30
N GLY A 331 -4.07 7.33 -2.23
CA GLY A 331 -3.56 6.22 -1.41
C GLY A 331 -3.66 6.45 0.10
N LEU A 332 -4.47 7.42 0.57
CA LEU A 332 -4.58 7.74 1.99
C LEU A 332 -5.10 6.57 2.86
N GLY A 333 -5.71 5.55 2.25
CA GLY A 333 -6.16 4.34 2.94
C GLY A 333 -5.04 3.34 3.25
N ILE A 334 -3.91 3.43 2.55
CA ILE A 334 -2.79 2.49 2.64
C ILE A 334 -1.53 3.10 3.29
N ILE A 335 -1.66 4.21 4.02
CA ILE A 335 -0.54 4.90 4.69
C ILE A 335 0.24 3.95 5.62
N GLY A 336 -0.42 3.00 6.28
CA GLY A 336 0.26 2.01 7.13
C GLY A 336 1.10 0.99 6.36
N ARG A 337 0.93 0.86 5.03
CA ARG A 337 1.81 0.06 4.16
C ARG A 337 2.86 0.91 3.43
N LYS A 338 2.48 2.13 3.05
CA LYS A 338 3.30 3.08 2.32
C LYS A 338 3.34 4.41 3.10
N PRO A 339 4.19 4.50 4.14
CA PRO A 339 4.21 5.64 5.05
C PRO A 339 4.69 6.94 4.41
N ASP A 340 5.27 6.89 3.21
CA ASP A 340 5.65 8.06 2.42
C ASP A 340 4.46 8.80 1.82
N ILE A 341 3.32 8.14 1.63
CA ILE A 341 2.10 8.74 1.06
C ILE A 341 1.70 10.01 1.81
N LYS A 342 1.65 9.97 3.14
CA LYS A 342 1.24 11.12 3.96
C LYS A 342 2.16 12.35 3.80
N TYR A 343 3.40 12.18 3.37
CA TYR A 343 4.34 13.30 3.18
C TYR A 343 4.36 13.85 1.75
N ASN A 344 3.92 13.05 0.78
CA ASN A 344 3.89 13.41 -0.64
C ASN A 344 2.50 13.83 -1.12
N ALA A 345 1.44 13.51 -0.36
CA ALA A 345 0.09 13.92 -0.66
C ALA A 345 -0.15 15.42 -0.38
N SER A 346 -1.09 16.01 -1.13
CA SER A 346 -1.57 17.38 -0.94
C SER A 346 -3.02 17.48 -1.40
N MET A 347 -3.74 18.51 -0.94
CA MET A 347 -5.13 18.74 -1.39
C MET A 347 -5.23 19.05 -2.88
N ASP A 348 -4.26 19.74 -3.47
CA ASP A 348 -4.26 20.01 -4.91
C ASP A 348 -4.01 18.72 -5.70
N GLY A 349 -3.04 17.90 -5.28
CA GLY A 349 -2.83 16.58 -5.88
C GLY A 349 -4.05 15.67 -5.78
N ILE A 350 -4.79 15.73 -4.67
CA ILE A 350 -6.06 15.02 -4.51
C ILE A 350 -7.12 15.49 -5.53
N ARG A 351 -7.24 16.82 -5.75
CA ARG A 351 -8.17 17.38 -6.74
C ARG A 351 -7.78 16.97 -8.16
N ASP A 352 -6.50 17.00 -8.48
CA ASP A 352 -5.97 16.58 -9.77
C ASP A 352 -6.26 15.09 -10.03
N LEU A 353 -6.06 14.23 -9.02
CA LEU A 353 -6.39 12.81 -9.10
C LEU A 353 -7.89 12.57 -9.26
N ALA A 354 -8.74 13.28 -8.51
CA ALA A 354 -10.18 13.18 -8.67
C ALA A 354 -10.65 13.63 -10.06
N ALA A 355 -10.03 14.66 -10.63
CA ALA A 355 -10.31 15.10 -12.01
C ALA A 355 -9.84 14.07 -13.05
N LEU A 356 -8.65 13.49 -12.86
CA LEU A 356 -8.13 12.43 -13.72
C LEU A 356 -9.02 11.18 -13.69
N GLN A 357 -9.49 10.79 -12.51
CA GLN A 357 -10.45 9.68 -12.36
C GLN A 357 -11.73 9.95 -13.16
N ARG A 358 -12.29 11.17 -13.10
CA ARG A 358 -13.46 11.56 -13.91
C ARG A 358 -13.18 11.47 -15.41
N GLN A 359 -12.00 11.92 -15.84
CA GLN A 359 -11.60 11.83 -17.25
C GLN A 359 -11.52 10.37 -17.70
N MET A 360 -10.88 9.49 -16.93
CA MET A 360 -10.85 8.06 -17.23
C MET A 360 -12.26 7.45 -17.25
N LEU A 361 -13.08 7.74 -16.24
CA LEU A 361 -14.46 7.26 -16.16
C LEU A 361 -15.31 7.71 -17.35
N SER A 362 -15.08 8.92 -17.88
CA SER A 362 -15.79 9.44 -19.07
C SER A 362 -15.48 8.69 -20.37
N VAL A 363 -14.40 7.91 -20.37
CA VAL A 363 -13.98 7.06 -21.50
C VAL A 363 -14.40 5.62 -21.25
N VAL A 364 -13.98 5.03 -20.13
CA VAL A 364 -14.04 3.58 -19.92
C VAL A 364 -15.46 3.04 -19.72
N TRP A 365 -16.43 3.89 -19.36
CA TRP A 365 -17.84 3.49 -19.29
C TRP A 365 -18.38 2.97 -20.64
N GLN A 366 -17.83 3.49 -21.75
CA GLN A 366 -18.24 3.11 -23.10
C GLN A 366 -17.83 1.68 -23.46
N TYR A 367 -16.81 1.13 -22.78
CA TYR A 367 -16.34 -0.23 -23.00
C TYR A 367 -17.27 -1.28 -22.42
N VAL A 368 -18.09 -0.90 -21.43
CA VAL A 368 -19.06 -1.79 -20.78
C VAL A 368 -20.22 -2.08 -21.74
N LYS A 369 -20.57 -3.35 -21.97
CA LYS A 369 -21.77 -3.73 -22.73
C LYS A 369 -23.05 -3.16 -22.10
N PRO A 370 -24.13 -2.92 -22.87
CA PRO A 370 -25.46 -2.78 -22.30
C PRO A 370 -25.76 -3.97 -21.37
N GLY A 371 -26.13 -3.68 -20.11
CA GLY A 371 -26.32 -4.70 -19.07
C GLY A 371 -25.06 -5.23 -18.39
N GLY A 372 -23.86 -4.83 -18.85
CA GLY A 372 -22.58 -5.15 -18.24
C GLY A 372 -22.29 -4.34 -16.97
N VAL A 373 -21.20 -4.66 -16.29
CA VAL A 373 -20.82 -4.10 -14.98
C VAL A 373 -19.55 -3.27 -15.06
N LEU A 374 -19.54 -2.15 -14.32
CA LEU A 374 -18.34 -1.37 -14.01
C LEU A 374 -18.07 -1.46 -12.51
N VAL A 375 -16.87 -1.88 -12.15
CA VAL A 375 -16.34 -1.82 -10.79
C VAL A 375 -15.41 -0.63 -10.69
N TYR A 376 -15.79 0.36 -9.89
CA TYR A 376 -14.93 1.49 -9.55
C TYR A 376 -14.28 1.26 -8.19
N SER A 377 -12.95 1.27 -8.12
CA SER A 377 -12.24 1.11 -6.85
C SER A 377 -11.03 2.04 -6.69
N THR A 378 -10.72 2.35 -5.44
CA THR A 378 -9.53 3.14 -5.07
C THR A 378 -8.99 2.66 -3.72
N CYS A 379 -7.69 2.86 -3.46
CA CYS A 379 -7.06 2.62 -2.15
C CYS A 379 -6.99 3.87 -1.27
N THR A 380 -8.00 4.76 -1.40
CA THR A 380 -8.11 5.98 -0.60
C THR A 380 -9.38 6.01 0.25
N VAL A 381 -9.36 6.89 1.23
CA VAL A 381 -10.46 7.23 2.16
C VAL A 381 -10.89 8.68 1.95
N ASN A 382 -10.67 9.22 0.76
CA ASN A 382 -10.97 10.61 0.46
C ASN A 382 -12.22 10.71 -0.41
N ARG A 383 -13.16 11.56 0.04
CA ARG A 383 -14.51 11.64 -0.54
C ARG A 383 -14.55 12.18 -1.96
N LEU A 384 -13.70 13.17 -2.24
CA LEU A 384 -13.57 13.76 -3.59
C LEU A 384 -13.25 12.70 -4.66
N GLU A 385 -12.44 11.72 -4.29
CA GLU A 385 -12.05 10.62 -5.16
C GLU A 385 -13.09 9.50 -5.16
N ASN A 386 -13.88 9.33 -4.10
CA ASN A 386 -14.73 8.16 -3.90
C ASN A 386 -16.23 8.46 -4.13
N ASP A 387 -16.97 8.75 -3.06
CA ASP A 387 -18.42 8.91 -3.10
C ASP A 387 -18.87 10.06 -4.00
N GLU A 388 -18.10 11.16 -4.05
CA GLU A 388 -18.41 12.28 -4.92
C GLU A 388 -18.23 11.94 -6.41
N ASN A 389 -17.15 11.24 -6.76
CA ASN A 389 -16.92 10.78 -8.13
C ASN A 389 -17.94 9.73 -8.56
N ARG A 390 -18.28 8.80 -7.67
CA ARG A 390 -19.36 7.82 -7.89
C ARG A 390 -20.69 8.51 -8.13
N ALA A 391 -21.09 9.44 -7.26
CA ALA A 391 -22.36 10.14 -7.37
C ALA A 391 -22.44 10.94 -8.68
N ARG A 392 -21.36 11.63 -9.05
CA ARG A 392 -21.26 12.33 -10.33
C ARG A 392 -21.38 11.36 -11.51
N PHE A 393 -20.68 10.24 -11.48
CA PHE A 393 -20.73 9.23 -12.52
C PHE A 393 -22.15 8.69 -12.75
N LEU A 394 -22.86 8.34 -11.67
CA LEU A 394 -24.24 7.84 -11.75
C LEU A 394 -25.24 8.87 -12.27
N ASN A 395 -24.94 10.17 -12.13
CA ASN A 395 -25.76 11.25 -12.69
C ASN A 395 -25.45 11.53 -14.17
N GLU A 396 -24.20 11.33 -14.61
CA GLU A 396 -23.75 11.67 -15.97
C GLU A 396 -23.91 10.52 -16.97
N TYR A 397 -23.83 9.26 -16.52
CA TYR A 397 -23.79 8.09 -17.40
C TYR A 397 -24.97 7.15 -17.15
N PRO A 398 -25.36 6.31 -18.15
CA PRO A 398 -26.52 5.44 -18.05
C PRO A 398 -26.22 4.21 -17.18
N PHE A 399 -25.95 4.42 -15.90
CA PHE A 399 -25.65 3.37 -14.93
C PHE A 399 -26.62 3.40 -13.76
N GLU A 400 -26.74 2.28 -13.08
CA GLU A 400 -27.47 2.12 -11.83
C GLU A 400 -26.62 1.34 -10.82
N PRO A 401 -26.73 1.64 -9.51
CA PRO A 401 -26.04 0.88 -8.48
C PRO A 401 -26.50 -0.58 -8.46
N VAL A 402 -25.58 -1.49 -8.15
CA VAL A 402 -25.86 -2.92 -8.01
C VAL A 402 -25.75 -3.31 -6.55
N ASP A 403 -26.80 -3.89 -5.97
CA ASP A 403 -26.73 -4.43 -4.60
C ASP A 403 -25.61 -5.47 -4.49
N ILE A 404 -24.62 -5.17 -3.65
CA ILE A 404 -23.45 -6.03 -3.37
C ILE A 404 -23.55 -6.75 -2.02
N SER A 405 -24.70 -6.69 -1.36
CA SER A 405 -24.98 -7.44 -0.14
C SER A 405 -24.75 -8.95 -0.39
N GLY A 406 -23.96 -9.58 0.49
CA GLY A 406 -23.61 -11.00 0.37
C GLY A 406 -22.60 -11.36 -0.73
N ARG A 407 -22.14 -10.41 -1.56
CA ARG A 407 -21.13 -10.68 -2.61
C ARG A 407 -19.68 -10.66 -2.12
N LEU A 408 -19.44 -10.08 -0.95
CA LEU A 408 -18.10 -9.86 -0.42
C LEU A 408 -17.55 -11.09 0.35
N GLY A 409 -18.30 -12.18 0.44
CA GLY A 409 -17.94 -13.36 1.25
C GLY A 409 -17.90 -13.12 2.77
N ILE A 410 -18.01 -11.85 3.19
CA ILE A 410 -17.98 -11.37 4.56
C ILE A 410 -19.26 -10.57 4.79
N ASP A 411 -19.93 -10.84 5.90
CA ASP A 411 -21.13 -10.11 6.30
C ASP A 411 -20.75 -8.75 6.93
N PHE A 412 -20.63 -7.73 6.07
CA PHE A 412 -20.50 -6.35 6.50
C PHE A 412 -21.90 -5.76 6.74
N GLN A 413 -22.14 -5.32 7.97
CA GLN A 413 -23.40 -4.66 8.34
C GLN A 413 -23.35 -3.17 7.95
N ASP A 414 -23.44 -2.89 6.65
CA ASP A 414 -23.39 -1.54 6.08
C ASP A 414 -24.48 -1.34 5.03
N ASP A 415 -25.36 -0.35 5.23
CA ASP A 415 -26.47 -0.07 4.31
C ASP A 415 -26.00 0.42 2.92
N SER A 416 -24.78 0.93 2.80
CA SER A 416 -24.21 1.33 1.50
C SER A 416 -24.05 0.16 0.53
N LEU A 417 -24.02 -1.09 1.02
CA LEU A 417 -23.98 -2.28 0.17
C LEU A 417 -25.20 -2.39 -0.74
N LYS A 418 -26.39 -2.01 -0.25
CA LYS A 418 -27.63 -1.96 -1.05
C LYS A 418 -27.58 -0.90 -2.14
N GLU A 419 -26.81 0.16 -1.89
CA GLU A 419 -26.49 1.22 -2.84
C GLU A 419 -25.29 0.86 -3.73
N GLY A 420 -24.79 -0.37 -3.67
CA GLY A 420 -23.72 -0.86 -4.53
C GLY A 420 -22.36 -0.22 -4.29
N TYR A 421 -22.05 0.14 -3.05
CA TYR A 421 -20.70 0.55 -2.68
C TYR A 421 -20.36 0.23 -1.22
N ILE A 422 -19.07 0.30 -0.88
CA ILE A 422 -18.58 0.24 0.50
C ILE A 422 -17.27 1.03 0.61
N GLN A 423 -17.12 1.76 1.72
CA GLN A 423 -15.86 2.41 2.11
C GLN A 423 -15.25 1.67 3.31
N PHE A 424 -14.11 1.05 3.07
CA PHE A 424 -13.28 0.49 4.13
C PHE A 424 -12.40 1.59 4.75
N TYR A 425 -12.24 1.49 6.06
CA TYR A 425 -11.46 2.42 6.86
C TYR A 425 -10.46 1.68 7.73
N PRO A 426 -9.19 2.13 7.76
CA PRO A 426 -8.18 1.56 8.65
C PRO A 426 -8.61 1.65 10.11
N GLY A 427 -8.44 0.56 10.87
CA GLY A 427 -8.80 0.51 12.30
C GLY A 427 -10.29 0.33 12.58
N VAL A 428 -11.13 0.25 11.55
CA VAL A 428 -12.55 -0.12 11.66
C VAL A 428 -12.81 -1.47 10.99
N HIS A 429 -12.24 -1.64 9.80
CA HIS A 429 -12.33 -2.88 9.04
C HIS A 429 -11.03 -3.69 9.18
N PRO A 430 -11.06 -5.02 8.95
CA PRO A 430 -9.89 -5.89 9.08
C PRO A 430 -8.87 -5.75 7.93
N CYS A 431 -8.95 -4.66 7.17
CA CYS A 431 -8.19 -4.41 5.94
C CYS A 431 -7.73 -2.95 5.85
N ASP A 432 -7.04 -2.63 4.76
CA ASP A 432 -6.64 -1.27 4.47
C ASP A 432 -7.86 -0.37 4.13
N GLY A 433 -7.63 0.96 4.14
CA GLY A 433 -8.61 1.89 3.62
C GLY A 433 -8.76 1.72 2.11
N PHE A 434 -9.99 1.53 1.66
CA PHE A 434 -10.28 1.16 0.27
C PHE A 434 -11.73 1.48 -0.06
N PHE A 435 -12.04 1.72 -1.32
CA PHE A 435 -13.41 1.98 -1.78
C PHE A 435 -13.75 1.03 -2.93
N ILE A 436 -14.97 0.51 -2.91
CA ILE A 436 -15.53 -0.30 -4.00
C ILE A 436 -16.90 0.25 -4.33
N SER A 437 -17.19 0.44 -5.62
CA SER A 437 -18.55 0.63 -6.11
C SER A 437 -18.80 -0.23 -7.34
N VAL A 438 -19.94 -0.90 -7.37
CA VAL A 438 -20.37 -1.76 -8.47
C VAL A 438 -21.62 -1.16 -9.10
N MET A 439 -21.55 -0.91 -10.40
CA MET A 439 -22.59 -0.22 -11.15
C MET A 439 -22.86 -0.99 -12.43
N LYS A 440 -24.12 -1.08 -12.83
CA LYS A 440 -24.54 -1.77 -14.05
C LYS A 440 -24.94 -0.76 -15.12
N ARG A 441 -24.49 -0.96 -16.36
CA ARG A 441 -24.92 -0.15 -17.49
C ARG A 441 -26.37 -0.50 -17.83
N LYS A 442 -27.22 0.52 -17.93
CA LYS A 442 -28.61 0.39 -18.37
C LYS A 442 -28.65 -0.13 -19.81
N GLY A 443 -29.66 -0.96 -20.10
CA GLY A 443 -29.87 -1.63 -21.39
C GLY A 443 -30.18 -0.69 -22.54
#